data_AF-A0A0P9AD40-F1
#
_entry.id   AF-A0A0P9AD40-F1
#
_cell.length_a   1.000
_cell.length_b   1.000
_cell.length_c   1.000
_cell.angle_alpha   90.00
_cell.angle_beta   90.00
_cell.angle_gamma   90.00
#
_symmetry.space_group_name_H-M   'P 1'
#
loop_
_entity.id
_entity.type
_entity.pdbx_description
1 polymer ?
#
loop_
_entity_poly.entity_id
_entity_poly.type
_entity_poly.pdbx_seq_one_letter_code
_entity_poly.pdbx_strand_id
1 'polypeptide(L)'
;MPAGRPRKYKTAKAIEKAIEYYFDSITKTELAFENILTGYEDEEKTKPIYNKIPLLNNAGEQIKTTIYFENPSILGMCAHMGIDRATLLRYEQEQEYCNTIKKAKEKIEKYLEEKLYRHEQVTGIIFNLKNNFGWKDKTEVEQNISGDINVNIKVVE
;
A
#
# COMPACT_ATOMS: atom_id res chain seq x y z
N MET A 1 33.84 -11.35 -17.88
CA MET A 1 32.48 -10.77 -17.92
C MET A 1 32.57 -9.33 -17.42
N PRO A 2 32.04 -8.32 -18.12
CA PRO A 2 32.12 -6.95 -17.65
C PRO A 2 31.23 -6.82 -16.41
N ALA A 3 31.83 -6.40 -15.29
CA ALA A 3 31.11 -6.18 -14.04
C ALA A 3 30.01 -5.14 -14.29
N GLY A 4 28.75 -5.51 -14.03
CA GLY A 4 27.62 -4.60 -14.15
C GLY A 4 27.78 -3.36 -13.27
N ARG A 5 26.90 -2.37 -13.47
CA ARG A 5 26.90 -1.11 -12.71
C ARG A 5 27.06 -1.38 -11.20
N PRO A 6 28.06 -0.77 -10.54
CA PRO A 6 28.27 -0.95 -9.11
C PRO A 6 27.04 -0.61 -8.27
N ARG A 7 26.84 -1.32 -7.16
CA ARG A 7 25.73 -1.06 -6.24
C ARG A 7 25.87 0.31 -5.59
N LYS A 8 24.80 1.10 -5.63
CA LYS A 8 24.72 2.39 -4.94
C LYS A 8 24.65 2.22 -3.42
N TYR A 9 23.83 1.28 -2.96
CA TYR A 9 23.69 0.95 -1.54
C TYR A 9 24.39 -0.38 -1.27
N LYS A 10 25.24 -0.39 -0.24
CA LYS A 10 26.09 -1.53 0.09
C LYS A 10 25.57 -2.38 1.26
N THR A 11 24.57 -1.88 1.98
CA THR A 11 24.05 -2.53 3.19
C THR A 11 22.54 -2.40 3.27
N ALA A 12 21.88 -3.37 3.91
CA ALA A 12 20.44 -3.32 4.17
C ALA A 12 20.03 -2.04 4.90
N LYS A 13 20.81 -1.65 5.91
CA LYS A 13 20.57 -0.45 6.70
C LYS A 13 20.63 0.83 5.87
N ALA A 14 21.47 0.89 4.84
CA ALA A 14 21.53 2.05 3.96
C ALA A 14 20.31 2.14 3.03
N ILE A 15 19.81 0.99 2.54
CA ILE A 15 18.57 0.92 1.78
C ILE A 15 17.37 1.29 2.66
N GLU A 16 17.30 0.73 3.86
CA GLU A 16 16.23 1.00 4.84
C GLU A 16 16.12 2.48 5.13
N LYS A 17 17.22 3.14 5.50
CA LYS A 17 17.23 4.59 5.73
C LYS A 17 16.79 5.41 4.52
N ALA A 18 17.17 5.00 3.30
CA ALA A 18 16.77 5.71 2.09
C ALA A 18 15.27 5.55 1.79
N ILE A 19 14.71 4.38 2.10
CA ILE A 19 13.28 4.09 1.99
C ILE A 19 12.49 4.85 3.06
N GLU A 20 12.95 4.83 4.31
CA GLU A 20 12.35 5.59 5.42
C GLU A 20 12.32 7.07 5.09
N TYR A 21 13.45 7.63 4.64
CA TYR A 21 13.53 9.03 4.27
C TYR A 21 12.57 9.41 3.12
N TYR A 22 12.37 8.52 2.15
CA TYR A 22 11.34 8.73 1.14
C TYR A 22 9.95 8.84 1.76
N PHE A 23 9.55 7.91 2.63
CA PHE A 23 8.22 7.98 3.26
C PHE A 23 8.08 9.18 4.20
N ASP A 24 9.11 9.52 4.96
CA ASP A 24 9.14 10.70 5.81
C ASP A 24 9.02 11.99 5.00
N SER A 25 9.62 12.02 3.80
CA SER A 25 9.53 13.20 2.92
C SER A 25 8.13 13.45 2.35
N ILE A 26 7.28 12.42 2.29
CA ILE A 26 5.92 12.51 1.74
C ILE A 26 4.82 12.34 2.79
N THR A 27 5.17 12.17 4.07
CA THR A 27 4.20 11.97 5.15
C THR A 27 4.42 12.85 6.36
N LYS A 28 3.35 13.05 7.12
CA LYS A 28 3.38 13.57 8.48
C LYS A 28 2.42 12.78 9.35
N THR A 29 2.79 12.54 10.60
CA THR A 29 1.88 11.98 11.60
C THR A 29 1.33 13.09 12.49
N GLU A 30 0.02 13.16 12.62
CA GLU A 30 -0.68 14.10 13.49
C GLU A 30 -1.48 13.35 14.56
N LEU A 31 -1.63 13.96 15.73
CA LEU A 31 -2.50 13.45 16.78
C LEU A 31 -3.93 13.87 16.46
N ALA A 32 -4.88 12.94 16.58
CA ALA A 32 -6.29 13.22 16.39
C ALA A 32 -6.90 13.78 17.68
N PHE A 33 -7.86 14.68 17.49
CA PHE A 33 -8.57 15.35 18.57
C PHE A 33 -10.04 15.48 18.21
N GLU A 34 -10.88 15.51 19.23
CA GLU A 34 -12.31 15.81 19.12
C GLU A 34 -12.59 17.19 19.71
N ASN A 35 -13.46 17.95 19.04
CA ASN A 35 -13.94 19.22 19.54
C ASN A 35 -15.27 18.99 20.26
N ILE A 36 -15.27 19.14 21.59
CA ILE A 36 -16.47 19.01 22.40
C ILE A 36 -17.02 20.40 22.66
N LEU A 37 -18.32 20.60 22.42
CA LEU A 37 -19.04 21.80 22.81
C LEU A 37 -19.06 21.90 24.34
N THR A 38 -18.41 22.91 24.90
CA THR A 38 -18.32 23.10 26.36
C THR A 38 -19.22 24.22 26.86
N GLY A 39 -19.77 25.05 25.97
CA GLY A 39 -20.67 26.12 26.35
C GLY A 39 -20.92 27.08 25.20
N TYR A 40 -21.45 28.25 25.55
CA TYR A 40 -21.69 29.36 24.63
C TYR A 40 -21.18 30.65 25.27
N GLU A 41 -20.60 31.55 24.46
CA GLU A 41 -20.15 32.87 24.95
C GLU A 41 -21.32 33.79 25.29
N ASP A 42 -22.48 33.55 24.69
CA ASP A 42 -23.70 34.33 24.86
C ASP A 42 -24.85 33.49 25.43
N GLU A 43 -25.80 34.17 26.08
CA GLU A 43 -27.01 33.56 26.61
C GLU A 43 -27.94 33.07 25.49
N GLU A 44 -27.89 33.70 24.32
CA GLU A 44 -28.66 33.33 23.12
C GLU A 44 -28.13 32.08 22.41
N LYS A 45 -26.99 31.53 22.86
CA LYS A 45 -26.35 30.31 22.32
C LYS A 45 -26.01 30.39 20.83
N THR A 46 -25.62 31.56 20.35
CA THR A 46 -25.21 31.78 18.96
C THR A 46 -23.71 31.60 18.75
N LYS A 47 -22.92 31.68 19.83
CA LYS A 47 -21.45 31.56 19.80
C LYS A 47 -20.96 30.36 20.60
N PRO A 48 -20.91 29.16 20.00
CA PRO A 48 -20.45 27.96 20.70
C PRO A 48 -18.95 28.02 21.03
N ILE A 49 -18.61 27.60 22.25
CA ILE A 49 -17.24 27.41 22.73
C ILE A 49 -16.92 25.92 22.65
N TYR A 50 -15.81 25.58 22.01
CA TYR A 50 -15.33 24.20 21.92
C TYR A 50 -14.04 24.02 22.72
N ASN A 51 -13.92 22.86 23.37
CA ASN A 51 -12.66 22.39 23.92
C ASN A 51 -12.12 21.22 23.10
N LYS A 52 -10.80 21.18 22.92
CA LYS A 52 -10.10 20.19 22.10
C LYS A 52 -9.53 19.09 23.00
N ILE A 53 -10.08 17.89 22.94
CA ILE A 53 -9.62 16.75 23.73
C ILE A 53 -8.92 15.69 22.85
N PRO A 54 -7.94 14.94 23.38
CA PRO A 54 -7.36 13.80 22.66
C PRO A 54 -8.43 12.80 22.24
N LEU A 55 -8.47 12.44 20.95
CA LEU A 55 -9.35 11.39 20.47
C LEU A 55 -8.70 10.04 20.77
N LEU A 56 -9.35 9.20 21.56
CA LEU A 56 -8.85 7.88 21.96
C LEU A 56 -9.54 6.78 21.15
N ASN A 57 -8.80 5.70 20.85
CA ASN A 57 -9.39 4.47 20.33
C ASN A 57 -10.08 3.67 21.46
N ASN A 58 -10.73 2.56 21.11
CA ASN A 58 -11.38 1.68 22.09
C ASN A 58 -10.42 1.02 23.10
N ALA A 59 -9.11 1.04 22.83
CA ALA A 59 -8.08 0.59 23.75
C ALA A 59 -7.55 1.70 24.67
N GLY A 60 -8.06 2.93 24.54
CA GLY A 60 -7.65 4.10 25.34
C GLY A 60 -6.38 4.80 24.83
N GLU A 61 -5.89 4.46 23.64
CA GLU A 61 -4.69 5.07 23.07
C GLU A 61 -5.06 6.30 22.22
N GLN A 62 -4.28 7.37 22.31
CA GLN A 62 -4.49 8.55 21.47
C GLN A 62 -4.28 8.21 19.99
N ILE A 63 -5.32 8.45 19.19
CA ILE A 63 -5.30 8.16 17.76
C ILE A 63 -4.26 9.05 17.08
N LYS A 64 -3.47 8.42 16.22
CA LYS A 64 -2.52 9.07 15.31
C LYS A 64 -2.97 8.84 13.88
N THR A 65 -2.94 9.89 13.08
CA THR A 65 -3.27 9.82 11.66
C THR A 65 -2.02 10.15 10.84
N THR A 66 -1.69 9.28 9.90
CA THR A 66 -0.64 9.57 8.91
C THR A 66 -1.28 10.22 7.71
N ILE A 67 -0.86 11.45 7.42
CA ILE A 67 -1.28 12.22 6.25
C ILE A 67 -0.18 12.08 5.19
N TYR A 68 -0.59 11.79 3.96
CA TYR A 68 0.28 11.75 2.79
C TYR A 68 0.12 13.04 2.00
N PHE A 69 1.22 13.77 1.78
CA PHE A 69 1.24 14.95 0.91
C PHE A 69 1.40 14.57 -0.57
N GLU A 70 1.98 13.40 -0.83
CA GLU A 70 2.09 12.79 -2.15
C GLU A 70 1.69 11.31 -2.09
N ASN A 71 1.13 10.79 -3.17
CA ASN A 71 0.79 9.37 -3.27
C ASN A 71 2.08 8.52 -3.31
N PRO A 72 2.27 7.58 -2.37
CA PRO A 72 3.43 6.73 -2.39
C PRO A 72 3.40 5.82 -3.63
N SER A 73 4.52 5.72 -4.35
CA SER A 73 4.67 4.81 -5.50
C SER A 73 6.07 4.20 -5.57
N ILE A 74 6.20 3.06 -6.26
CA ILE A 74 7.50 2.40 -6.47
C ILE A 74 8.46 3.32 -7.23
N LEU A 75 7.96 4.05 -8.23
CA LEU A 75 8.78 4.95 -9.04
C LEU A 75 9.19 6.20 -8.26
N GLY A 76 8.28 6.78 -7.46
CA GLY A 76 8.61 7.89 -6.56
C GLY A 76 9.72 7.50 -5.58
N MET A 77 9.60 6.32 -4.97
CA MET A 77 10.62 5.76 -4.08
C MET A 77 11.96 5.58 -4.82
N CYS A 78 11.95 4.97 -6.02
CA CYS A 78 13.16 4.78 -6.81
C CYS A 78 13.84 6.10 -7.19
N ALA A 79 13.04 7.10 -7.62
CA ALA A 79 13.51 8.43 -7.97
C ALA A 79 14.17 9.11 -6.76
N HIS A 80 13.52 9.07 -5.59
CA HIS A 80 14.05 9.61 -4.35
C HIS A 80 15.36 8.92 -3.94
N MET A 81 15.41 7.59 -4.05
CA MET A 81 16.62 6.81 -3.80
C MET A 81 17.70 7.00 -4.89
N GLY A 82 17.39 7.65 -6.01
CA GLY A 82 18.25 7.83 -7.18
C GLY A 82 18.72 6.49 -7.78
N ILE A 83 17.80 5.54 -7.90
CA ILE A 83 17.98 4.25 -8.58
C ILE A 83 16.83 4.02 -9.58
N ASP A 84 17.01 3.11 -10.52
CA ASP A 84 15.92 2.65 -11.39
C ASP A 84 15.17 1.46 -10.78
N ARG A 85 13.98 1.16 -11.32
CA ARG A 85 13.15 0.03 -10.88
C ARG A 85 13.87 -1.31 -11.05
N ALA A 86 14.67 -1.47 -12.11
CA ALA A 86 15.43 -2.70 -12.35
C ALA A 86 16.46 -2.96 -11.24
N THR A 87 17.10 -1.89 -10.74
CA THR A 87 18.03 -1.95 -9.61
C THR A 87 17.31 -2.27 -8.31
N LEU A 88 16.13 -1.69 -8.07
CA LEU A 88 15.30 -2.06 -6.92
C LEU A 88 14.93 -3.56 -6.95
N LEU A 89 14.47 -4.06 -8.09
CA LEU A 89 14.12 -5.49 -8.25
C LEU A 89 15.33 -6.41 -8.05
N ARG A 90 16.52 -6.00 -8.54
CA ARG A 90 17.75 -6.76 -8.29
C ARG A 90 18.05 -6.85 -6.80
N TYR A 91 17.96 -5.73 -6.07
CA TYR A 91 18.12 -5.75 -4.62
C TYR A 91 17.05 -6.61 -3.94
N GLU A 92 15.80 -6.59 -4.41
CA GLU A 92 14.72 -7.42 -3.85
C GLU A 92 15.02 -8.92 -3.93
N GLN A 93 15.77 -9.37 -4.95
CA GLN A 93 16.19 -10.77 -5.08
C GLN A 93 17.35 -11.16 -4.14
N GLU A 94 18.03 -10.19 -3.55
CA GLU A 94 19.16 -10.44 -2.65
C GLU A 94 18.67 -10.60 -1.21
N GLN A 95 19.06 -11.69 -0.56
CA GLN A 95 18.61 -12.03 0.80
C GLN A 95 18.89 -10.90 1.82
N GLU A 96 19.97 -10.14 1.62
CA GLU A 96 20.34 -9.02 2.48
C GLU A 96 19.29 -7.88 2.43
N TYR A 97 18.66 -7.63 1.28
CA TYR A 97 17.79 -6.46 1.08
C TYR A 97 16.31 -6.81 0.91
N CYS A 98 15.99 -8.09 0.67
CA CYS A 98 14.63 -8.50 0.27
C CYS A 98 13.57 -8.10 1.29
N ASN A 99 13.84 -8.27 2.58
CA ASN A 99 12.87 -7.99 3.64
C ASN A 99 12.54 -6.49 3.72
N THR A 100 13.55 -5.63 3.64
CA THR A 100 13.37 -4.17 3.68
C THR A 100 12.57 -3.68 2.47
N ILE A 101 12.87 -4.19 1.27
CA ILE A 101 12.17 -3.78 0.05
C ILE A 101 10.73 -4.32 0.04
N LYS A 102 10.50 -5.55 0.49
CA LYS A 102 9.14 -6.11 0.63
C LYS A 102 8.27 -5.27 1.57
N LYS A 103 8.78 -4.93 2.76
CA LYS A 103 8.08 -4.03 3.70
C LYS A 103 7.73 -2.67 3.07
N ALA A 104 8.64 -2.11 2.27
CA ALA A 104 8.39 -0.87 1.56
C ALA A 104 7.25 -1.00 0.53
N LYS A 105 7.25 -2.10 -0.23
CA LYS A 105 6.20 -2.42 -1.19
C LYS A 105 4.87 -2.66 -0.48
N GLU A 106 4.83 -3.42 0.60
CA GLU A 106 3.62 -3.64 1.42
C GLU A 106 3.02 -2.32 1.93
N LYS A 107 3.85 -1.35 2.32
CA LYS A 107 3.36 -0.01 2.72
C LYS A 107 2.69 0.75 1.57
N ILE A 108 3.23 0.65 0.35
CA ILE A 108 2.61 1.22 -0.86
C ILE A 108 1.33 0.46 -1.22
N GLU A 109 1.36 -0.87 -1.14
CA GLU A 109 0.23 -1.74 -1.43
C GLU A 109 -0.96 -1.43 -0.52
N LYS A 110 -0.72 -1.34 0.79
CA LYS A 110 -1.74 -0.96 1.78
C LYS A 110 -2.36 0.41 1.44
N TYR A 111 -1.55 1.39 1.06
CA TYR A 111 -2.06 2.70 0.65
C TYR A 111 -3.00 2.60 -0.55
N LEU A 112 -2.63 1.81 -1.57
CA LEU A 112 -3.43 1.60 -2.77
C LEU A 112 -4.72 0.83 -2.46
N GLU A 113 -4.65 -0.21 -1.62
CA GLU A 113 -5.80 -0.96 -1.14
C GLU A 113 -6.81 -0.06 -0.42
N GLU A 114 -6.36 0.77 0.53
CA GLU A 114 -7.23 1.68 1.28
C GLU A 114 -7.98 2.68 0.37
N LYS A 115 -7.39 3.04 -0.77
CA LYS A 115 -8.03 3.94 -1.75
C LYS A 115 -9.15 3.26 -2.55
N LEU A 116 -9.22 1.93 -2.60
CA LEU A 116 -10.33 1.22 -3.24
C LEU A 116 -11.67 1.53 -2.56
N TYR A 117 -11.67 1.78 -1.24
CA TYR A 117 -12.88 2.13 -0.49
C TYR A 117 -13.39 3.55 -0.73
N ARG A 118 -12.57 4.43 -1.33
CA ARG A 118 -12.90 5.86 -1.49
C ARG A 118 -13.53 6.20 -2.85
N HIS A 119 -13.83 5.20 -3.69
CA HIS A 119 -14.49 5.32 -5.00
C HIS A 119 -13.84 6.27 -6.03
N GLU A 120 -12.59 6.71 -5.83
CA GLU A 120 -11.85 7.51 -6.79
C GLU A 120 -10.94 6.62 -7.67
N GLN A 121 -11.10 6.70 -9.00
CA GLN A 121 -10.19 6.11 -9.99
C GLN A 121 -9.78 4.64 -9.75
N VAL A 122 -10.73 3.83 -9.27
CA VAL A 122 -10.53 2.44 -8.83
C VAL A 122 -9.84 1.57 -9.90
N THR A 123 -10.15 1.75 -11.18
CA THR A 123 -9.56 0.98 -12.29
C THR A 123 -8.04 1.14 -12.38
N GLY A 124 -7.52 2.36 -12.21
CA GLY A 124 -6.08 2.62 -12.26
C GLY A 124 -5.33 2.01 -11.08
N ILE A 125 -5.97 2.04 -9.90
CA ILE A 125 -5.45 1.42 -8.68
C ILE A 125 -5.41 -0.10 -8.84
N ILE A 126 -6.50 -0.73 -9.30
CA ILE A 126 -6.55 -2.18 -9.58
C ILE A 126 -5.47 -2.57 -10.61
N PHE A 127 -5.31 -1.80 -11.68
CA PHE A 127 -4.25 -2.04 -12.67
C PHE A 127 -2.87 -2.02 -12.02
N ASN A 128 -2.60 -1.07 -11.13
CA ASN A 128 -1.34 -0.97 -10.40
C ASN A 128 -1.13 -2.18 -9.46
N LEU A 129 -2.14 -2.53 -8.66
CA LEU A 129 -2.13 -3.69 -7.76
C LEU A 129 -1.83 -5.00 -8.52
N LYS A 130 -2.43 -5.22 -9.68
CA LYS A 130 -2.15 -6.39 -10.53
C LYS A 130 -0.70 -6.40 -11.03
N ASN A 131 -0.22 -5.28 -11.60
CA ASN A 131 1.08 -5.23 -12.28
C ASN A 131 2.29 -5.14 -11.33
N ASN A 132 2.11 -4.55 -10.14
CA ASN A 132 3.22 -4.30 -9.21
C ASN A 132 3.16 -5.13 -7.93
N PHE A 133 1.99 -5.66 -7.56
CA PHE A 133 1.75 -6.36 -6.30
C PHE A 133 1.15 -7.76 -6.49
N GLY A 134 0.93 -8.19 -7.73
CA GLY A 134 0.58 -9.59 -8.03
C GLY A 134 -0.86 -9.96 -7.73
N TRP A 135 -1.76 -8.97 -7.53
CA TRP A 135 -3.19 -9.21 -7.43
C TRP A 135 -3.72 -9.86 -8.70
N LYS A 136 -4.73 -10.72 -8.57
CA LYS A 136 -5.34 -11.45 -9.70
C LYS A 136 -6.85 -11.44 -9.56
N ASP A 137 -7.55 -11.29 -10.67
CA ASP A 137 -8.98 -11.60 -10.70
C ASP A 137 -9.14 -13.11 -10.57
N LYS A 138 -10.11 -13.53 -9.77
CA LYS A 138 -10.53 -14.92 -9.71
C LYS A 138 -11.70 -15.11 -10.68
N THR A 139 -11.54 -16.01 -11.63
CA THR A 139 -12.62 -16.43 -12.53
C THR A 139 -13.02 -17.85 -12.17
N GLU A 140 -14.30 -18.07 -11.90
CA GLU A 140 -14.89 -19.40 -11.72
C GLU A 140 -15.71 -19.75 -12.97
N VAL A 141 -15.45 -20.93 -13.54
CA VAL A 141 -16.16 -21.44 -14.72
C VAL A 141 -16.83 -22.75 -14.32
N GLU A 142 -18.16 -22.75 -14.23
CA GLU A 142 -18.94 -23.98 -14.05
C GLU A 142 -19.16 -24.64 -15.41
N GLN A 143 -18.46 -25.76 -15.66
CA GLN A 143 -18.69 -26.60 -16.82
C GLN A 143 -19.72 -27.69 -16.48
N ASN A 144 -21.00 -27.43 -16.80
CA ASN A 144 -22.02 -28.48 -16.82
C ASN A 144 -21.87 -29.28 -18.12
N ILE A 145 -21.04 -30.33 -18.09
CA ILE A 145 -20.92 -31.28 -19.21
C ILE A 145 -22.12 -32.23 -19.14
N SER A 146 -23.20 -31.88 -19.83
CA SER A 146 -24.26 -32.82 -20.21
C SER A 146 -24.00 -33.26 -21.65
N GLY A 147 -23.22 -34.32 -21.83
CA GLY A 147 -22.99 -34.95 -23.14
C GLY A 147 -23.22 -36.44 -23.05
N ASP A 148 -23.96 -37.00 -24.02
CA ASP A 148 -24.11 -38.43 -24.17
C ASP A 148 -22.75 -39.07 -24.47
N ILE A 149 -22.28 -39.94 -23.58
CA ILE A 149 -21.04 -40.68 -23.75
C ILE A 149 -21.26 -41.75 -24.84
N ASN A 150 -20.87 -41.45 -26.08
CA ASN A 150 -20.83 -42.45 -27.14
C ASN A 150 -19.61 -43.36 -26.96
N VAL A 151 -19.83 -44.54 -26.36
CA VAL A 151 -18.80 -45.58 -26.24
C VAL A 151 -18.80 -46.44 -27.50
N ASN A 152 -17.78 -46.32 -28.34
CA ASN A 152 -17.55 -47.24 -29.45
C ASN A 152 -16.70 -48.43 -28.97
N ILE A 153 -17.34 -49.57 -28.72
CA ILE A 153 -16.65 -50.83 -28.42
C ILE A 153 -16.35 -51.52 -29.74
N LYS A 154 -15.06 -51.69 -30.06
CA LYS A 154 -14.62 -52.63 -31.10
C LYS A 154 -14.42 -53.98 -30.44
N VAL A 155 -15.30 -54.94 -30.76
CA VAL A 155 -15.06 -56.35 -30.45
C VAL A 155 -14.03 -56.87 -31.45
N VAL A 156 -12.93 -57.42 -30.95
CA VAL A 156 -11.96 -58.17 -31.74
C VAL A 156 -12.23 -59.63 -31.45
N GLU A 157 -12.49 -60.41 -32.50
CA GLU A 157 -12.67 -61.88 -32.44
C GLU A 157 -11.38 -62.60 -32.01
#